data_AF-K5D3D7-F1
#
_entry.id   AF-K5D3D7-F1
#
_cell.length_a   1.000
_cell.length_b   1.000
_cell.length_c   1.000
_cell.angle_alpha   90.00
_cell.angle_beta   90.00
_cell.angle_gamma   90.00
#
_symmetry.space_group_name_H-M   'P 1'
#
loop_
_entity.id
_entity.type
_entity.pdbx_description
1 polymer ?
#
loop_
_entity_poly.entity_id
_entity_poly.type
_entity_poly.pdbx_seq_one_letter_code
_entity_poly.pdbx_strand_id
1 'polypeptide(L)'
;MIVYSVWQAHREGANTVAKVMASLRVRPMNQADWFYALGGVLAVLAGTGSLIAAWFILAQLGLLPPVETEPWCIDMSPLDGRDRLLLFLWIPMFLLNIVGEELLWRGYVQSRLNVPNGWFVIGLLWLAFHIPFGVSTLILSLPLMLILPFIFDRTQNTTVAILIHAMFNGPAFLAAAFGLLPG
;
A
#
# COMPACT_ATOMS: atom_id res chain seq x y z
N MET A 1 -6.06 -11.53 -5.87
CA MET A 1 -6.57 -10.98 -4.60
C MET A 1 -8.04 -10.56 -4.71
N ILE A 2 -8.43 -9.67 -5.63
CA ILE A 2 -9.84 -9.28 -5.87
C ILE A 2 -10.79 -10.47 -5.95
N VAL A 3 -10.52 -11.42 -6.87
CA VAL A 3 -11.38 -12.60 -7.09
C VAL A 3 -11.57 -13.40 -5.80
N TYR A 4 -10.50 -13.62 -5.05
CA TYR A 4 -10.55 -14.35 -3.79
C TYR A 4 -11.38 -13.61 -2.73
N SER A 5 -11.16 -12.31 -2.54
CA SER A 5 -11.91 -11.51 -1.57
C SER A 5 -13.40 -11.46 -1.88
N VAL A 6 -13.76 -11.30 -3.17
CA VAL A 6 -15.15 -11.31 -3.63
C VAL A 6 -15.77 -12.70 -3.45
N TRP A 7 -15.05 -13.75 -3.83
CA TRP A 7 -15.52 -15.13 -3.68
C TRP A 7 -15.76 -15.50 -2.21
N GLN A 8 -14.87 -15.11 -1.31
CA GLN A 8 -15.06 -15.35 0.13
C GLN A 8 -16.24 -14.56 0.69
N ALA A 9 -16.38 -13.28 0.33
CA ALA A 9 -17.56 -12.50 0.72
C ALA A 9 -18.86 -13.18 0.23
N HIS A 10 -18.85 -13.73 -0.99
CA HIS A 10 -19.98 -14.47 -1.54
C HIS A 10 -20.29 -15.75 -0.75
N ARG A 11 -19.26 -16.53 -0.37
CA ARG A 11 -19.39 -17.73 0.48
C ARG A 11 -20.00 -17.42 1.85
N GLU A 12 -19.76 -16.23 2.37
CA GLU A 12 -20.33 -15.73 3.62
C GLU A 12 -21.76 -15.18 3.46
N GLY A 13 -22.38 -15.31 2.28
CA GLY A 13 -23.76 -14.93 2.02
C GLY A 13 -23.95 -13.58 1.32
N ALA A 14 -22.87 -12.91 0.89
CA ALA A 14 -22.97 -11.70 0.09
C ALA A 14 -23.34 -12.03 -1.37
N ASN A 15 -24.64 -12.18 -1.63
CA ASN A 15 -25.19 -12.59 -2.93
C ASN A 15 -25.43 -11.44 -3.92
N THR A 16 -25.17 -10.19 -3.55
CA THR A 16 -25.32 -9.02 -4.41
C THR A 16 -24.09 -8.14 -4.33
N VAL A 17 -23.84 -7.34 -5.36
CA VAL A 17 -22.69 -6.39 -5.39
C VAL A 17 -22.71 -5.49 -4.16
N ALA A 18 -23.87 -4.92 -3.79
CA ALA A 18 -23.99 -4.07 -2.61
C ALA A 18 -23.59 -4.79 -1.32
N LYS A 19 -24.00 -6.06 -1.14
CA LYS A 19 -23.60 -6.86 0.03
C LYS A 19 -22.12 -7.22 0.00
N VAL A 20 -21.54 -7.49 -1.18
CA VAL A 20 -20.10 -7.77 -1.31
C VAL A 20 -19.30 -6.54 -0.90
N MET A 21 -19.66 -5.37 -1.43
CA MET A 21 -19.03 -4.10 -1.08
C MET A 21 -19.15 -3.80 0.42
N ALA A 22 -20.34 -4.01 1.00
CA ALA A 22 -20.55 -3.84 2.43
C ALA A 22 -19.72 -4.81 3.28
N SER A 23 -19.64 -6.09 2.88
CA SER A 23 -18.86 -7.15 3.55
C SER A 23 -17.36 -6.89 3.50
N LEU A 24 -16.89 -6.30 2.39
CA LEU A 24 -15.50 -5.86 2.20
C LEU A 24 -15.25 -4.43 2.71
N ARG A 25 -16.21 -3.84 3.43
CA ARG A 25 -16.16 -2.48 3.99
C ARG A 25 -15.80 -1.39 2.98
N VAL A 26 -16.18 -1.57 1.71
CA VAL A 26 -16.01 -0.56 0.67
C VAL A 26 -17.18 0.41 0.73
N ARG A 27 -16.92 1.66 1.13
CA ARG A 27 -17.96 2.67 1.37
C ARG A 27 -17.53 4.04 0.82
N PRO A 28 -18.47 4.93 0.47
CA PRO A 28 -18.15 6.33 0.22
C PRO A 28 -17.48 6.98 1.43
N MET A 29 -16.52 7.88 1.19
CA MET A 29 -15.81 8.58 2.26
C MET A 29 -16.61 9.77 2.79
N ASN A 30 -16.73 9.86 4.11
CA ASN A 30 -17.26 11.05 4.81
C ASN A 30 -16.13 12.05 5.18
N GLN A 31 -16.48 13.13 5.88
CA GLN A 31 -15.50 14.16 6.27
C GLN A 31 -14.40 13.64 7.21
N ALA A 32 -14.74 12.77 8.16
CA ALA A 32 -13.76 12.15 9.06
C ALA A 32 -12.82 11.22 8.28
N ASP A 33 -13.36 10.44 7.34
CA ASP A 33 -12.58 9.58 6.44
C ASP A 33 -11.55 10.39 5.63
N TRP A 34 -11.94 11.58 5.14
CA TRP A 34 -11.01 12.49 4.45
C TRP A 34 -9.90 13.00 5.36
N PHE A 35 -10.20 13.32 6.62
CA PHE A 35 -9.19 13.71 7.60
C PHE A 35 -8.20 12.57 7.86
N TYR A 36 -8.70 11.34 8.04
CA TYR A 36 -7.87 10.16 8.18
C TYR A 36 -7.04 9.88 6.92
N ALA A 37 -7.62 10.01 5.73
CA ALA A 37 -6.91 9.81 4.47
C ALA A 37 -5.77 10.81 4.32
N LEU A 38 -6.04 12.11 4.49
CA LEU A 38 -5.03 13.15 4.36
C LEU A 38 -3.93 13.01 5.42
N GLY A 39 -4.32 12.81 6.69
CA GLY A 39 -3.37 12.59 7.78
C GLY A 39 -2.54 11.32 7.57
N GLY A 40 -3.16 10.25 7.06
CA GLY A 40 -2.49 8.99 6.73
C GLY A 40 -1.46 9.14 5.62
N VAL A 41 -1.82 9.79 4.51
CA VAL A 41 -0.88 10.08 3.41
C VAL A 41 0.30 10.89 3.92
N LEU A 42 0.05 11.99 4.65
CA LEU A 42 1.12 12.82 5.18
C LEU A 42 2.02 12.06 6.16
N ALA A 43 1.44 11.27 7.06
CA ALA A 43 2.19 10.49 8.05
C ALA A 43 3.04 9.40 7.38
N VAL A 44 2.51 8.71 6.37
CA VAL A 44 3.26 7.70 5.60
C VAL A 44 4.41 8.36 4.84
N LEU A 45 4.16 9.45 4.11
CA LEU A 45 5.20 10.16 3.36
C LEU A 45 6.29 10.71 4.29
N ALA A 46 5.91 11.33 5.41
CA ALA A 46 6.87 11.84 6.38
C ALA A 46 7.67 10.71 7.03
N GLY A 47 7.01 9.60 7.38
CA GLY A 47 7.67 8.43 7.96
C GLY A 47 8.68 7.81 6.98
N THR A 48 8.27 7.55 5.74
CA THR A 48 9.14 6.95 4.72
C THR A 48 10.26 7.91 4.34
N GLY A 49 9.97 9.20 4.16
CA GLY A 49 10.99 10.22 3.89
C GLY A 49 12.03 10.33 5.02
N SER A 50 11.60 10.21 6.28
CA SER A 50 12.52 10.19 7.43
C SER A 50 13.42 8.95 7.42
N LEU A 51 12.88 7.78 7.06
CA LEU A 51 13.68 6.55 6.92
C LEU A 51 14.68 6.65 5.78
N ILE A 52 14.29 7.20 4.62
CA ILE A 52 15.20 7.45 3.49
C ILE A 52 16.32 8.41 3.92
N ALA A 53 15.98 9.53 4.56
CA ALA A 53 16.97 10.51 5.01
C ALA A 53 17.95 9.91 6.04
N ALA A 54 17.44 9.15 7.01
CA ALA A 54 18.28 8.46 7.99
C ALA A 54 19.20 7.42 7.33
N TRP A 55 18.66 6.62 6.40
CA TRP A 55 19.45 5.65 5.64
C TRP A 55 20.55 6.34 4.83
N PHE A 56 20.21 7.41 4.12
CA PHE A 56 21.15 8.19 3.32
C PHE A 56 22.30 8.72 4.17
N ILE A 57 22.02 9.27 5.35
CA ILE A 57 23.05 9.73 6.29
C ILE A 57 23.96 8.56 6.72
N LEU A 58 23.37 7.42 7.10
CA LEU A 58 24.13 6.24 7.51
C LEU A 58 25.01 5.68 6.37
N ALA A 59 24.52 5.75 5.13
CA ALA A 59 25.28 5.35 3.95
C ALA A 59 26.47 6.29 3.68
N GLN A 60 26.27 7.61 3.82
CA GLN A 60 27.34 8.60 3.71
C GLN A 60 28.42 8.42 4.79
N LEU A 61 28.06 7.90 5.95
CA LEU A 61 28.98 7.55 7.04
C LEU A 61 29.67 6.19 6.84
N GLY A 62 29.36 5.46 5.76
CA GLY A 62 29.90 4.13 5.49
C GLY A 62 29.35 3.02 6.40
N LEU A 63 28.25 3.28 7.11
CA LEU A 63 27.63 2.33 8.04
C LEU A 63 26.62 1.41 7.36
N LEU A 64 26.06 1.83 6.22
CA LEU A 64 25.10 1.07 5.42
C LEU A 64 25.45 1.18 3.93
N PRO A 65 25.01 0.22 3.09
CA PRO A 65 25.05 0.41 1.64
C PRO A 65 24.10 1.54 1.19
N PRO A 66 24.27 2.07 -0.03
CA PRO A 66 23.31 2.98 -0.64
C PRO A 66 21.88 2.44 -0.55
N VAL A 67 20.91 3.33 -0.41
CA VAL A 67 19.51 2.94 -0.30
C VAL A 67 18.98 2.47 -1.66
N GLU A 68 18.66 1.19 -1.76
CA GLU A 68 17.94 0.64 -2.91
C GLU A 68 16.46 0.92 -2.73
N THR A 69 15.88 1.74 -3.60
CA THR A 69 14.45 2.11 -3.55
C THR A 69 13.57 1.17 -4.37
N GLU A 70 14.18 0.28 -5.15
CA GLU A 70 13.52 -0.76 -5.92
C GLU A 70 13.73 -2.15 -5.31
N PRO A 71 12.77 -3.07 -5.49
CA PRO A 71 12.99 -4.47 -5.12
C PRO A 71 14.11 -5.10 -5.94
N TRP A 72 14.93 -5.95 -5.32
CA TRP A 72 16.08 -6.63 -5.95
C TRP A 72 15.76 -7.42 -7.25
N CYS A 73 14.48 -7.76 -7.47
CA CYS A 73 14.02 -8.52 -8.64
C CYS A 73 13.48 -7.64 -9.77
N ILE A 74 13.46 -6.31 -9.59
CA ILE A 74 12.96 -5.34 -10.56
C ILE A 74 14.09 -4.36 -10.86
N ASP A 75 14.39 -4.20 -12.15
CA ASP A 75 15.24 -3.13 -12.67
C ASP A 75 14.33 -2.07 -13.28
N MET A 76 14.15 -0.95 -12.58
CA MET A 76 13.34 0.18 -13.06
C MET A 76 14.20 1.12 -13.89
N SER A 77 14.24 0.89 -15.19
CA SER A 77 14.74 1.88 -16.14
C SER A 77 13.67 2.95 -16.46
N PRO A 78 14.02 4.24 -16.52
CA PRO A 78 13.09 5.30 -16.91
C PRO A 78 12.48 5.05 -18.30
N LEU A 79 11.19 5.33 -18.47
CA LEU A 79 10.48 5.16 -19.72
C LEU A 79 10.80 6.31 -20.70
N ASP A 80 11.32 5.98 -21.87
CA ASP A 80 11.63 6.96 -22.92
C ASP A 80 10.74 6.79 -24.16
N GLY A 81 10.55 7.89 -24.91
CA GLY A 81 9.83 7.90 -26.18
C GLY A 81 8.46 7.23 -26.12
N ARG A 82 8.29 6.15 -26.91
CA ARG A 82 7.03 5.40 -27.05
C ARG A 82 6.78 4.45 -25.88
N ASP A 83 7.79 4.13 -25.08
CA ASP A 83 7.64 3.22 -23.94
C ASP A 83 6.78 3.86 -22.84
N ARG A 84 6.59 5.18 -22.87
CA ARG A 84 5.60 5.88 -22.04
C ARG A 84 4.17 5.39 -22.25
N LEU A 85 3.86 4.77 -23.39
CA LEU A 85 2.56 4.11 -23.61
C LEU A 85 2.34 2.92 -22.66
N LEU A 86 3.41 2.35 -22.09
CA LEU A 86 3.31 1.31 -21.04
C LEU A 86 2.63 1.84 -19.77
N LEU A 87 2.56 3.16 -19.56
CA LEU A 87 1.75 3.75 -18.47
C LEU A 87 0.25 3.40 -18.60
N PHE A 88 -0.25 3.05 -19.79
CA PHE A 88 -1.62 2.55 -19.92
C PHE A 88 -1.80 1.15 -19.31
N LEU A 89 -0.76 0.30 -19.35
CA LEU A 89 -0.76 -1.00 -18.66
C LEU A 89 -0.69 -0.85 -17.14
N TRP A 90 -0.28 0.33 -16.66
CA TRP A 90 -0.25 0.62 -15.24
C TRP A 90 -1.65 0.73 -14.65
N ILE A 91 -2.66 1.22 -15.39
CA ILE A 91 -4.04 1.33 -14.88
C ILE A 91 -4.60 -0.03 -14.40
N PRO A 92 -4.58 -1.11 -15.22
CA PRO A 92 -5.02 -2.42 -14.75
C PRO A 92 -4.08 -3.01 -13.70
N MET A 93 -2.77 -2.77 -13.78
CA MET A 93 -1.82 -3.21 -12.76
C MET A 93 -2.14 -2.58 -11.40
N PHE A 94 -2.40 -1.28 -11.36
CA PHE A 94 -2.77 -0.52 -10.18
C PHE A 94 -4.07 -1.05 -9.55
N LEU A 95 -5.07 -1.35 -10.38
CA LEU A 95 -6.31 -1.95 -9.90
C LEU A 95 -6.06 -3.35 -9.30
N LEU A 96 -5.32 -4.21 -9.98
CA LEU A 96 -5.08 -5.58 -9.53
C LEU A 96 -4.15 -5.64 -8.30
N ASN A 97 -3.21 -4.70 -8.20
CA ASN A 97 -2.28 -4.56 -7.10
C ASN A 97 -2.96 -3.84 -5.92
N ILE A 98 -3.13 -2.52 -5.98
CA ILE A 98 -3.54 -1.72 -4.83
C ILE A 98 -4.97 -2.04 -4.40
N VAL A 99 -5.92 -2.00 -5.33
CA VAL A 99 -7.32 -2.31 -4.97
C VAL A 99 -7.45 -3.79 -4.58
N GLY A 100 -6.75 -4.68 -5.28
CA GLY A 100 -6.71 -6.09 -4.92
C GLY A 100 -6.19 -6.37 -3.52
N GLU A 101 -5.07 -5.76 -3.16
CA GLU A 101 -4.45 -5.89 -1.85
C GLU A 101 -5.35 -5.33 -0.76
N GLU A 102 -5.91 -4.13 -0.93
CA GLU A 102 -6.75 -3.55 0.12
C GLU A 102 -8.08 -4.29 0.29
N LEU A 103 -8.68 -4.80 -0.79
CA LEU A 103 -9.85 -5.66 -0.68
C LEU A 103 -9.54 -6.97 0.07
N LEU A 104 -8.34 -7.53 -0.09
CA LEU A 104 -7.92 -8.72 0.63
C LEU A 104 -7.54 -8.40 2.08
N TRP A 105 -6.52 -7.59 2.29
CA TRP A 105 -5.92 -7.38 3.60
C TRP A 105 -6.85 -6.61 4.54
N ARG A 106 -7.54 -5.57 4.06
CA ARG A 106 -8.36 -4.67 4.90
C ARG A 106 -9.80 -5.09 4.82
N GLY A 107 -10.31 -5.14 3.59
CA GLY A 107 -11.70 -5.50 3.31
C GLY A 107 -12.06 -6.89 3.79
N TYR A 108 -11.19 -7.89 3.60
CA TYR A 108 -11.47 -9.26 4.00
C TYR A 108 -10.81 -9.67 5.33
N VAL A 109 -9.47 -9.72 5.39
CA VAL A 109 -8.73 -10.33 6.51
C VAL A 109 -8.85 -9.49 7.78
N GLN A 110 -8.43 -8.22 7.75
CA GLN A 110 -8.43 -7.36 8.95
C GLN A 110 -9.84 -7.12 9.48
N SER A 111 -10.83 -6.95 8.60
CA SER A 111 -12.22 -6.72 9.00
C SER A 111 -12.87 -7.89 9.76
N ARG A 112 -12.26 -9.08 9.68
CA ARG A 112 -12.67 -10.32 10.37
C ARG A 112 -11.71 -10.70 11.50
N LEU A 113 -10.60 -9.98 11.64
CA LEU A 113 -9.61 -10.24 12.67
C LEU A 113 -10.11 -9.70 14.02
N ASN A 114 -10.56 -10.60 14.89
CA ASN A 114 -11.09 -10.26 16.21
C ASN A 114 -10.05 -10.52 17.30
N VAL A 115 -8.98 -9.74 17.32
CA VAL A 115 -7.95 -9.78 18.38
C VAL A 115 -7.64 -8.37 18.87
N PRO A 116 -7.29 -8.19 20.16
CA PRO A 116 -6.82 -6.91 20.66
C PRO A 116 -5.63 -6.40 19.84
N ASN A 117 -5.65 -5.13 19.45
CA ASN A 117 -4.64 -4.53 18.57
C ASN A 117 -4.46 -5.28 17.24
N GLY A 118 -5.55 -5.82 16.66
CA GLY A 118 -5.51 -6.54 15.38
C GLY A 118 -4.85 -5.77 14.24
N TRP A 119 -4.90 -4.43 14.26
CA TRP A 119 -4.18 -3.57 13.31
C TRP A 119 -2.66 -3.79 13.31
N PHE A 120 -2.07 -4.04 14.48
CA PHE A 120 -0.64 -4.27 14.59
C PHE A 120 -0.28 -5.67 14.08
N VAL A 121 -1.07 -6.67 14.47
CA VAL A 121 -0.90 -8.05 14.00
C VAL A 121 -0.99 -8.14 12.49
N ILE A 122 -2.03 -7.54 11.89
CA ILE A 122 -2.18 -7.57 10.43
C ILE A 122 -1.10 -6.73 9.73
N GLY A 123 -0.64 -5.64 10.34
CA GLY A 123 0.50 -4.87 9.83
C GLY A 123 1.78 -5.70 9.74
N LEU A 124 2.07 -6.51 10.76
CA LEU A 124 3.20 -7.44 10.75
C LEU A 124 3.03 -8.58 9.74
N LEU A 125 1.82 -9.12 9.59
CA LEU A 125 1.55 -10.15 8.57
C LEU A 125 1.68 -9.59 7.15
N TRP A 126 1.22 -8.36 6.92
CA TRP A 126 1.35 -7.69 5.64
C TRP A 126 2.81 -7.31 5.36
N LEU A 127 3.57 -6.90 6.37
CA LEU A 127 5.02 -6.74 6.27
C LEU A 127 5.71 -8.06 5.90
N ALA A 128 5.32 -9.18 6.53
CA ALA A 128 5.85 -10.50 6.20
C ALA A 128 5.54 -10.92 4.76
N PHE A 129 4.36 -10.57 4.24
CA PHE A 129 3.99 -10.76 2.84
C PHE A 129 4.95 -10.05 1.87
N HIS A 130 5.60 -8.97 2.32
CA HIS A 130 6.56 -8.19 1.52
C HIS A 130 8.02 -8.64 1.64
N ILE A 131 8.32 -9.68 2.44
CA ILE A 131 9.70 -10.20 2.59
C ILE A 131 10.40 -10.47 1.25
N PRO A 132 9.72 -11.05 0.23
CA PRO A 132 10.35 -11.31 -1.05
C PRO A 132 10.86 -10.07 -1.81
N PHE A 133 10.47 -8.85 -1.42
CA PHE A 133 10.87 -7.60 -2.10
C PHE A 133 12.19 -7.00 -1.58
N GLY A 134 12.85 -7.64 -0.62
CA GLY A 134 14.15 -7.20 -0.09
C GLY A 134 14.06 -6.31 1.15
N VAL A 135 15.18 -6.21 1.86
CA VAL A 135 15.26 -5.59 3.19
C VAL A 135 15.06 -4.07 3.14
N SER A 136 15.62 -3.39 2.14
CA SER A 136 15.43 -1.95 1.93
C SER A 136 13.96 -1.63 1.72
N THR A 137 13.30 -2.29 0.76
CA THR A 137 11.86 -2.16 0.48
C THR A 137 11.00 -2.40 1.71
N LEU A 138 11.30 -3.46 2.48
CA LEU A 138 10.62 -3.75 3.74
C LEU A 138 10.70 -2.60 4.73
N ILE A 139 11.91 -2.08 4.97
CA ILE A 139 12.15 -0.99 5.91
C ILE A 139 11.45 0.29 5.45
N LEU A 140 11.61 0.67 4.18
CA LEU A 140 10.99 1.87 3.63
C LEU A 140 9.45 1.82 3.63
N SER A 141 8.88 0.61 3.58
CA SER A 141 7.44 0.37 3.63
C SER A 141 6.87 0.34 5.05
N LEU A 142 7.69 0.24 6.11
CA LEU A 142 7.23 0.14 7.51
C LEU A 142 6.16 1.19 7.90
N PRO A 143 6.32 2.49 7.53
CA PRO A 143 5.31 3.50 7.86
C PRO A 143 3.95 3.16 7.28
N LEU A 144 3.88 2.77 6.00
CA LEU A 144 2.65 2.32 5.36
C LEU A 144 2.09 1.06 6.04
N MET A 145 2.95 0.09 6.33
CA MET A 145 2.58 -1.20 6.91
C MET A 145 1.94 -1.09 8.30
N LEU A 146 2.24 -0.04 9.05
CA LEU A 146 1.68 0.20 10.39
C LEU A 146 0.54 1.23 10.38
N ILE A 147 0.70 2.33 9.63
CA ILE A 147 -0.27 3.43 9.60
C ILE A 147 -1.55 3.00 8.88
N LEU A 148 -1.44 2.27 7.76
CA LEU A 148 -2.60 1.90 6.97
C LEU A 148 -3.57 0.97 7.73
N PRO A 149 -3.10 -0.14 8.35
CA PRO A 149 -3.98 -0.97 9.19
C PRO A 149 -4.55 -0.21 10.38
N PHE A 150 -3.76 0.67 11.01
CA PHE A 150 -4.23 1.49 12.12
C PHE A 150 -5.39 2.41 11.70
N ILE A 151 -5.25 3.08 10.55
CA ILE A 151 -6.32 3.95 10.03
C ILE A 151 -7.54 3.14 9.63
N PHE A 152 -7.36 1.98 9.01
CA PHE A 152 -8.48 1.09 8.71
C PHE A 152 -9.20 0.64 10.00
N ASP A 153 -8.48 0.39 11.08
CA ASP A 153 -9.08 0.02 12.37
C ASP A 153 -10.03 1.10 12.91
N ARG A 154 -9.71 2.37 12.66
CA ARG A 154 -10.52 3.53 13.10
C ARG A 154 -11.65 3.91 12.16
N THR A 155 -11.43 3.77 10.86
CA THR A 155 -12.40 4.19 9.83
C THR A 155 -13.33 3.05 9.43
N GLN A 156 -12.84 1.82 9.50
CA GLN A 156 -13.51 0.62 9.00
C GLN A 156 -14.02 0.82 7.56
N ASN A 157 -13.22 1.51 6.75
CA ASN A 157 -13.53 1.88 5.38
C ASN A 157 -12.35 1.56 4.45
N THR A 158 -12.52 0.53 3.61
CA THR A 158 -11.49 0.07 2.67
C THR A 158 -11.19 1.12 1.60
N THR A 159 -12.13 2.00 1.26
CA THR A 159 -11.88 3.10 0.31
C THR A 159 -10.82 4.07 0.83
N VAL A 160 -10.77 4.31 2.15
CA VAL A 160 -9.73 5.15 2.78
C VAL A 160 -8.36 4.49 2.64
N ALA A 161 -8.28 3.18 2.90
CA ALA A 161 -7.05 2.42 2.76
C ALA A 161 -6.55 2.39 1.31
N ILE A 162 -7.47 2.18 0.34
CA ILE A 162 -7.15 2.25 -1.09
C ILE A 162 -6.57 3.61 -1.45
N LEU A 163 -7.17 4.71 -0.99
CA LEU A 163 -6.70 6.05 -1.30
C LEU A 163 -5.30 6.31 -0.73
N ILE A 164 -5.05 5.98 0.53
CA ILE A 164 -3.72 6.19 1.14
C ILE A 164 -2.67 5.33 0.42
N HIS A 165 -2.97 4.05 0.16
CA HIS A 165 -2.06 3.14 -0.51
C HIS A 165 -1.75 3.61 -1.94
N ALA A 166 -2.78 4.04 -2.67
CA ALA A 166 -2.68 4.66 -4.00
C ALA A 166 -1.80 5.92 -4.02
N MET A 167 -2.03 6.83 -3.08
CA MET A 167 -1.30 8.10 -3.00
C MET A 167 0.15 7.94 -2.55
N PHE A 168 0.49 6.82 -1.92
CA PHE A 168 1.88 6.47 -1.63
C PHE A 168 2.56 5.82 -2.85
N ASN A 169 1.98 4.77 -3.43
CA ASN A 169 2.60 4.03 -4.54
C ASN A 169 2.58 4.78 -5.88
N GLY A 170 1.49 5.48 -6.18
CA GLY A 170 1.29 6.16 -7.45
C GLY A 170 2.38 7.18 -7.77
N PRO A 171 2.61 8.18 -6.89
CA PRO A 171 3.68 9.15 -7.08
C PRO A 171 5.07 8.53 -7.12
N ALA A 172 5.36 7.54 -6.28
CA ALA A 172 6.65 6.84 -6.29
C ALA A 172 6.90 6.13 -7.63
N PHE A 173 5.89 5.44 -8.16
CA PHE A 173 5.96 4.80 -9.47
C PHE A 173 6.16 5.81 -10.59
N LEU A 174 5.40 6.91 -10.60
CA LEU A 174 5.58 7.95 -11.61
C LEU A 174 6.98 8.57 -11.54
N ALA A 175 7.48 8.82 -10.33
CA ALA A 175 8.85 9.31 -10.14
C ALA A 175 9.87 8.33 -10.71
N ALA A 176 9.74 7.03 -10.46
CA ALA A 176 10.61 6.00 -11.03
C ALA A 176 10.51 5.98 -12.57
N ALA A 177 9.30 5.93 -13.12
CA ALA A 177 9.05 5.86 -14.55
C ALA A 177 9.60 7.07 -15.32
N PHE A 178 9.70 8.23 -14.69
CA PHE A 178 10.30 9.44 -15.27
C PHE A 178 11.76 9.68 -14.88
N GLY A 179 12.40 8.77 -14.13
CA GLY A 179 13.80 8.91 -13.70
C GLY A 179 14.02 10.06 -12.72
N LEU A 180 13.02 10.38 -11.91
CA LEU A 180 13.07 11.43 -10.88
C LEU A 180 13.56 10.91 -9.52
N LEU A 181 13.68 9.59 -9.37
CA LEU A 181 14.26 8.97 -8.17
C LEU A 181 15.79 8.97 -8.26
N PRO A 182 16.50 9.20 -7.15
CA PRO A 182 17.96 9.06 -7.11
C PRO A 182 18.33 7.59 -7.38
N GLY A 183 19.27 7.38 -8.31
CA GLY A 183 19.93 6.10 -8.55
C GLY A 183 21.10 5.86 -7.63
#